data_AF-A0A2N5ZPU9-F1
#
_entry.id   AF-A0A2N5ZPU9-F1
#
_cell.length_a   1.000
_cell.length_b   1.000
_cell.length_c   1.000
_cell.angle_alpha   90.00
_cell.angle_beta   90.00
_cell.angle_gamma   90.00
#
_symmetry.space_group_name_H-M   'P 1'
#
loop_
_entity.id
_entity.type
_entity.pdbx_description
1 polymer ?
#
loop_
_entity_poly.entity_id
_entity_poly.type
_entity_poly.pdbx_seq_one_letter_code
_entity_poly.pdbx_strand_id
1 'polypeptide(L)'
;MRWRLWRLMYLKIKYLLLFLFAFQALQSQSIDQAAIDLLTQVDSSLSNSNGLKFKMAIYARMKGNDYNQEALFKIQRSPLKVYYRQFIDNNIELLYDETKDKEKAIINPDGFPYTNLQLSPYSSLILKRQHHNVFEADPLFTIDQLKRMFDDCLPDKCSITISDTLVDNKPYKVLQYFNPHYKIQKVKVEEDIHILDFARKLGVNFYSIVCFNEDFDSSSEFDKGEILKVPSSYAKKILLIVNPSNNQVFEIQVFDGKGLFEKMRYLWFKKDVEFEEIDFQKENPEYNF
;
A
#
# COMPACT_ATOMS: atom_id res chain seq x y z
N MET A 1 -46.60 32.09 -43.05
CA MET A 1 -45.16 32.34 -42.74
C MET A 1 -44.84 32.27 -41.24
N ARG A 2 -45.65 32.87 -40.35
CA ARG A 2 -45.45 32.85 -38.88
C ARG A 2 -45.33 31.46 -38.24
N TRP A 3 -46.10 30.47 -38.68
CA TRP A 3 -46.09 29.11 -38.11
C TRP A 3 -44.76 28.33 -38.30
N ARG A 4 -44.04 28.57 -39.42
CA ARG A 4 -42.75 27.91 -39.68
C ARG A 4 -41.63 28.45 -38.79
N LEU A 5 -41.66 29.74 -38.47
CA LEU A 5 -40.70 30.40 -37.57
C LEU A 5 -40.82 29.88 -36.14
N TRP A 6 -42.06 29.67 -35.64
CA TRP A 6 -42.30 29.13 -34.31
C TRP A 6 -41.83 27.68 -34.16
N ARG A 7 -42.00 26.85 -35.20
CA ARG A 7 -41.53 25.45 -35.20
C ARG A 7 -40.00 25.35 -35.17
N LEU A 8 -39.30 26.18 -35.94
CA LEU A 8 -37.83 26.25 -35.94
C LEU A 8 -37.28 26.78 -34.61
N MET A 9 -37.95 27.75 -33.99
CA MET A 9 -37.57 28.28 -32.68
C MET A 9 -37.76 27.24 -31.57
N TYR A 10 -38.86 26.48 -31.61
CA TYR A 10 -39.16 25.41 -30.64
C TYR A 10 -38.18 24.23 -30.76
N LEU A 11 -37.78 23.84 -31.98
CA LEU A 11 -36.73 22.82 -32.15
C LEU A 11 -35.38 23.30 -31.63
N LYS A 12 -34.98 24.56 -31.88
CA LYS A 12 -33.71 25.12 -31.35
C LYS A 12 -33.70 25.19 -29.83
N ILE A 13 -34.82 25.55 -29.19
CA ILE A 13 -34.95 25.54 -27.71
C ILE A 13 -34.87 24.11 -27.17
N LYS A 14 -35.49 23.11 -27.83
CA LYS A 14 -35.36 21.70 -27.43
C LYS A 14 -33.92 21.20 -27.48
N TYR A 15 -33.16 21.51 -28.55
CA TYR A 15 -31.76 21.11 -28.64
C TYR A 15 -30.86 21.86 -27.64
N LEU A 16 -31.15 23.14 -27.35
CA LEU A 16 -30.44 23.90 -26.31
C LEU A 16 -30.68 23.31 -24.91
N LEU A 17 -31.91 22.90 -24.60
CA LEU A 17 -32.26 22.25 -23.33
C LEU A 17 -31.66 20.84 -23.20
N LEU A 18 -31.58 20.07 -24.30
CA LEU A 18 -30.86 18.79 -24.34
C LEU A 18 -29.35 18.95 -24.15
N PHE A 19 -28.76 20.05 -24.65
CA PHE A 19 -27.35 20.37 -24.44
C PHE A 19 -27.05 20.84 -23.01
N LEU A 20 -27.97 21.61 -22.40
CA LEU A 20 -27.90 22.02 -20.99
C LEU A 20 -28.06 20.84 -20.01
N PHE A 21 -28.84 19.82 -20.36
CA PHE A 21 -28.95 18.58 -19.57
C PHE A 21 -27.74 17.65 -19.74
N ALA A 22 -27.09 17.63 -20.90
CA ALA A 22 -25.88 16.84 -21.12
C ALA A 22 -24.64 17.42 -20.39
N PHE A 23 -24.65 18.71 -20.06
CA PHE A 23 -23.53 19.36 -19.36
C PHE A 23 -23.55 19.23 -17.83
N GLN A 24 -24.65 18.75 -17.23
CA GLN A 24 -24.73 18.53 -15.78
C GLN A 24 -24.22 17.15 -15.33
N ALA A 25 -23.72 16.32 -16.25
CA ALA A 25 -22.98 15.11 -15.90
C ALA A 25 -21.47 15.35 -15.71
N LEU A 26 -21.07 16.57 -15.33
CA LEU A 26 -19.86 16.74 -14.52
C LEU A 26 -20.17 16.03 -13.20
N GLN A 27 -19.81 14.74 -13.13
CA GLN A 27 -19.76 14.05 -11.86
C GLN A 27 -18.85 14.87 -10.96
N SER A 28 -19.44 15.58 -10.01
CA SER A 28 -18.71 16.10 -8.86
C SER A 28 -17.93 14.92 -8.31
N GLN A 29 -16.60 15.00 -8.37
CA GLN A 29 -15.76 14.01 -7.70
C GLN A 29 -16.06 14.18 -6.21
N SER A 30 -16.80 13.22 -5.65
CA SER A 30 -17.21 13.30 -4.25
C SER A 30 -16.01 12.96 -3.39
N ILE A 31 -15.51 13.94 -2.66
CA ILE A 31 -14.71 13.72 -1.47
C ILE A 31 -15.69 13.66 -0.31
N ASP A 32 -15.87 12.46 0.23
CA ASP A 32 -16.73 12.25 1.38
C ASP A 32 -15.97 12.59 2.67
N GLN A 33 -16.44 13.61 3.40
CA GLN A 33 -15.84 13.99 4.68
C GLN A 33 -15.82 12.82 5.68
N ALA A 34 -16.83 11.94 5.66
CA ALA A 34 -16.85 10.77 6.54
C ALA A 34 -15.74 9.76 6.20
N ALA A 35 -15.29 9.71 4.95
CA ALA A 35 -14.14 8.90 4.56
C ALA A 35 -12.83 9.49 5.12
N ILE A 36 -12.68 10.82 5.07
CA ILE A 36 -11.53 11.52 5.67
C ILE A 36 -11.51 11.30 7.19
N ASP A 37 -12.66 11.42 7.84
CA ASP A 37 -12.80 11.22 9.27
C ASP A 37 -12.46 9.77 9.66
N LEU A 38 -12.92 8.78 8.88
CA LEU A 38 -12.57 7.37 9.11
C LEU A 38 -11.06 7.13 8.97
N LEU A 39 -10.42 7.68 7.93
CA LEU A 39 -8.97 7.56 7.76
C LEU A 39 -8.21 8.17 8.94
N THR A 40 -8.64 9.34 9.41
CA THR A 40 -8.07 10.03 10.57
C THR A 40 -8.22 9.20 11.85
N GLN A 41 -9.37 8.53 12.03
CA GLN A 41 -9.61 7.64 13.16
C GLN A 41 -8.75 6.37 13.10
N VAL A 42 -8.56 5.78 11.91
CA VAL A 42 -7.67 4.63 11.70
C VAL A 42 -6.22 5.01 12.01
N ASP A 43 -5.77 6.15 11.48
CA ASP A 43 -4.45 6.71 11.75
C ASP A 43 -4.22 6.90 13.26
N SER A 44 -5.15 7.58 13.94
CA SER A 44 -5.09 7.80 15.39
C SER A 44 -5.09 6.49 16.19
N SER A 45 -5.85 5.48 15.73
CA SER A 45 -5.93 4.16 16.35
C SER A 45 -4.60 3.42 16.29
N LEU A 46 -3.82 3.61 15.23
CA LEU A 46 -2.53 2.97 15.03
C LEU A 46 -1.37 3.79 15.63
N SER A 47 -1.36 5.11 15.48
CA SER A 47 -0.25 6.00 15.87
C SER A 47 0.07 6.02 17.36
N ASN A 48 -0.91 5.76 18.22
CA ASN A 48 -0.70 5.77 19.67
C ASN A 48 -0.02 4.51 20.23
N SER A 49 0.31 3.54 19.36
CA SER A 49 0.87 2.26 19.77
C SER A 49 2.38 2.18 19.60
N ASN A 50 3.10 1.71 20.62
CA ASN A 50 4.55 1.49 20.50
C ASN A 50 4.91 0.08 20.01
N GLY A 51 3.99 -0.88 20.12
CA GLY A 51 4.22 -2.27 19.80
C GLY A 51 3.00 -2.92 19.14
N LEU A 52 3.22 -3.55 18.00
CA LEU A 52 2.20 -4.25 17.21
C LEU A 52 2.55 -5.74 17.10
N LYS A 53 1.55 -6.60 17.29
CA LYS A 53 1.65 -8.02 16.99
C LYS A 53 0.45 -8.42 16.14
N PHE A 54 0.68 -8.97 14.97
CA PHE A 54 -0.42 -9.37 14.08
C PHE A 54 -0.04 -10.55 13.19
N LYS A 55 -1.06 -11.29 12.74
CA LYS A 55 -0.92 -12.25 11.65
C LYS A 55 -1.77 -11.79 10.48
N MET A 56 -1.23 -11.88 9.29
CA MET A 56 -1.90 -11.44 8.07
C MET A 56 -1.78 -12.48 6.96
N ALA A 57 -2.81 -12.55 6.11
CA ALA A 57 -2.75 -13.18 4.81
C ALA A 57 -2.41 -12.10 3.77
N ILE A 58 -1.39 -12.37 2.96
CA ILE A 58 -0.82 -11.48 1.95
C ILE A 58 -1.04 -12.12 0.59
N TYR A 59 -1.52 -11.33 -0.36
CA TYR A 59 -1.45 -11.62 -1.78
C TYR A 59 -0.69 -10.47 -2.44
N ALA A 60 0.27 -10.79 -3.29
CA ALA A 60 0.99 -9.81 -4.10
C ALA A 60 1.15 -10.36 -5.52
N ARG A 61 0.78 -9.56 -6.51
CA ARG A 61 0.98 -9.89 -7.91
C ARG A 61 2.45 -9.67 -8.28
N MET A 62 3.10 -10.72 -8.77
CA MET A 62 4.53 -10.69 -9.11
C MET A 62 4.76 -11.02 -10.58
N LYS A 63 5.90 -10.59 -11.15
CA LYS A 63 6.37 -11.10 -12.45
C LYS A 63 6.50 -12.63 -12.35
N GLY A 64 5.86 -13.36 -13.25
CA GLY A 64 5.80 -14.81 -13.23
C GLY A 64 4.58 -15.29 -12.45
N ASN A 65 4.77 -15.60 -11.16
CA ASN A 65 3.73 -16.21 -10.32
C ASN A 65 3.37 -15.33 -9.13
N ASP A 66 2.08 -15.20 -8.87
CA ASP A 66 1.55 -14.51 -7.70
C ASP A 66 2.15 -15.08 -6.41
N TYR A 67 2.34 -14.19 -5.44
CA TYR A 67 2.83 -14.51 -4.12
C TYR A 67 1.65 -14.53 -3.16
N ASN A 68 1.47 -15.65 -2.46
CA ASN A 68 0.46 -15.81 -1.42
C ASN A 68 1.18 -16.27 -0.14
N GLN A 69 0.92 -15.58 0.96
CA GLN A 69 1.62 -15.87 2.21
C GLN A 69 0.71 -15.65 3.42
N GLU A 70 0.92 -16.42 4.47
CA GLU A 70 0.53 -16.02 5.82
C GLU A 70 1.79 -15.65 6.59
N ALA A 71 1.77 -14.53 7.30
CA ALA A 71 2.91 -14.08 8.06
C ALA A 71 2.52 -13.49 9.42
N LEU A 72 3.38 -13.74 10.40
CA LEU A 72 3.36 -13.18 11.75
C LEU A 72 4.36 -12.04 11.80
N PHE A 73 3.93 -10.91 12.36
CA PHE A 73 4.76 -9.75 12.61
C PHE A 73 4.74 -9.42 14.10
N LYS A 74 5.92 -9.09 14.65
CA LYS A 74 6.09 -8.32 15.88
C LYS A 74 6.87 -7.06 15.52
N ILE A 75 6.35 -5.89 15.84
CA ILE A 75 6.96 -4.61 15.48
C ILE A 75 7.00 -3.74 16.72
N GLN A 76 8.20 -3.33 17.13
CA GLN A 76 8.41 -2.23 18.06
C GLN A 76 8.87 -1.02 17.28
N ARG A 77 8.26 0.15 17.50
CA ARG A 77 8.54 1.35 16.67
C ARG A 77 9.77 2.14 17.08
N SER A 78 10.05 2.20 18.38
CA SER A 78 11.14 3.02 18.91
C SER A 78 11.78 2.34 20.13
N PRO A 79 13.04 1.89 20.02
CA PRO A 79 13.79 1.72 18.78
C PRO A 79 13.11 0.71 17.83
N LEU A 80 13.31 0.86 16.52
CA LEU A 80 12.72 -0.03 15.51
C LEU A 80 13.26 -1.45 15.64
N LYS A 81 12.35 -2.38 15.96
CA LYS A 81 12.62 -3.82 15.94
C LYS A 81 11.50 -4.54 15.22
N VAL A 82 11.86 -5.48 14.36
CA VAL A 82 10.92 -6.23 13.54
C VAL A 82 11.27 -7.70 13.60
N TYR A 83 10.30 -8.51 14.02
CA TYR A 83 10.29 -9.94 13.77
C TYR A 83 9.22 -10.25 12.72
N TYR A 84 9.61 -11.01 11.71
CA TYR A 84 8.74 -11.52 10.67
C TYR A 84 8.93 -13.03 10.58
N ARG A 85 7.82 -13.76 10.49
CA ARG A 85 7.82 -15.17 10.16
C ARG A 85 6.71 -15.48 9.17
N GLN A 86 7.07 -16.16 8.10
CA GLN A 86 6.14 -16.61 7.08
C GLN A 86 5.80 -18.09 7.25
N PHE A 87 4.69 -18.58 6.71
CA PHE A 87 4.18 -19.94 6.98
C PHE A 87 3.85 -20.80 5.75
N ILE A 88 3.73 -20.20 4.57
CA ILE A 88 3.44 -20.86 3.28
C ILE A 88 4.75 -21.02 2.50
N ASP A 89 4.89 -22.15 1.81
CA ASP A 89 6.07 -22.64 1.08
C ASP A 89 7.28 -22.98 1.97
N ASN A 90 7.65 -22.12 2.91
CA ASN A 90 8.70 -22.32 3.90
C ASN A 90 8.55 -21.37 5.09
N ASN A 91 9.17 -21.69 6.24
CA ASN A 91 9.12 -20.93 7.48
C ASN A 91 10.26 -19.91 7.60
N ILE A 92 10.45 -19.06 6.59
CA ILE A 92 11.47 -18.01 6.66
C ILE A 92 11.18 -17.10 7.86
N GLU A 93 12.21 -16.85 8.65
CA GLU A 93 12.19 -15.90 9.76
C GLU A 93 13.18 -14.77 9.51
N LEU A 94 12.80 -13.55 9.88
CA LEU A 94 13.62 -12.35 9.82
C LEU A 94 13.56 -11.64 11.17
N LEU A 95 14.73 -11.29 11.70
CA LEU A 95 14.92 -10.43 12.86
C LEU A 95 15.72 -9.19 12.45
N TYR A 96 15.17 -8.02 12.72
CA TYR A 96 15.83 -6.72 12.61
C TYR A 96 15.75 -5.99 13.95
N ASP A 97 16.88 -5.50 14.45
CA ASP A 97 16.96 -4.68 15.66
C ASP A 97 17.97 -3.56 15.44
N GLU A 98 17.47 -2.34 15.25
CA GLU A 98 18.30 -1.18 14.94
C GLU A 98 19.29 -0.81 16.06
N THR A 99 19.08 -1.32 17.29
CA THR A 99 20.01 -1.11 18.41
C THR A 99 21.21 -2.05 18.40
N LYS A 100 21.10 -3.16 17.65
CA LYS A 100 22.18 -4.16 17.52
C LYS A 100 22.95 -3.97 16.22
N ASP A 101 22.24 -3.86 15.09
CA ASP A 101 22.83 -3.63 13.77
C ASP A 101 21.80 -2.93 12.86
N LYS A 102 22.09 -1.69 12.46
CA LYS A 102 21.21 -0.91 11.56
C LYS A 102 21.35 -1.32 10.10
N GLU A 103 22.44 -1.99 9.75
CA GLU A 103 22.77 -2.33 8.38
C GLU A 103 22.31 -3.74 8.01
N LYS A 104 21.99 -4.59 8.99
CA LYS A 104 21.68 -6.02 8.75
C LYS A 104 20.49 -6.53 9.54
N ALA A 105 19.75 -7.42 8.89
CA ALA A 105 18.80 -8.31 9.51
C ALA A 105 19.37 -9.75 9.56
N ILE A 106 18.98 -10.50 10.58
CA ILE A 106 19.25 -11.94 10.70
C ILE A 106 18.11 -12.67 10.01
N ILE A 107 18.43 -13.58 9.09
CA ILE A 107 17.47 -14.37 8.33
C ILE A 107 17.71 -15.84 8.60
N ASN A 108 16.67 -16.56 9.03
CA ASN A 108 16.64 -18.01 8.92
C ASN A 108 15.90 -18.37 7.63
N PRO A 109 16.57 -18.97 6.62
CA PRO A 109 15.96 -19.31 5.34
C PRO A 109 15.04 -20.55 5.38
N ASP A 110 14.96 -21.27 6.50
CA ASP A 110 14.26 -22.57 6.63
C ASP A 110 14.69 -23.57 5.54
N GLY A 111 16.01 -23.65 5.32
CA GLY A 111 16.60 -24.44 4.25
C GLY A 111 18.06 -24.07 3.97
N PHE A 112 18.62 -24.55 2.86
CA PHE A 112 19.98 -24.22 2.44
C PHE A 112 20.18 -22.68 2.38
N PRO A 113 21.26 -22.12 2.97
CA PRO A 113 22.48 -22.79 3.43
C PRO A 113 22.48 -23.43 4.84
N TYR A 114 21.31 -23.75 5.43
CA TYR A 114 21.16 -24.39 6.76
C TYR A 114 21.89 -23.64 7.89
N THR A 115 22.05 -22.34 7.71
CA THR A 115 22.62 -21.40 8.66
C THR A 115 21.87 -20.09 8.53
N ASN A 116 21.86 -19.30 9.61
CA ASN A 116 21.38 -17.94 9.55
C ASN A 116 22.26 -17.10 8.62
N LEU A 117 21.62 -16.20 7.91
CA LEU A 117 22.25 -15.19 7.08
C LEU A 117 22.16 -13.84 7.78
N GLN A 118 23.18 -13.00 7.62
CA GLN A 118 23.11 -11.60 7.98
C GLN A 118 23.12 -10.78 6.71
N LEU A 119 21.97 -10.22 6.35
CA LEU A 119 21.76 -9.57 5.08
C LEU A 119 21.28 -8.14 5.29
N SER A 120 21.72 -7.24 4.44
CA SER A 120 21.15 -5.89 4.42
C SER A 120 19.66 -5.97 4.08
N PRO A 121 18.79 -5.20 4.76
CA PRO A 121 17.40 -5.03 4.36
C PRO A 121 17.21 -4.56 2.91
N TYR A 122 18.27 -4.00 2.29
CA TYR A 122 18.32 -3.58 0.90
C TYR A 122 18.77 -4.70 -0.07
N SER A 123 19.18 -5.86 0.46
CA SER A 123 19.70 -6.95 -0.36
C SER A 123 18.64 -7.56 -1.28
N SER A 124 19.08 -7.98 -2.46
CA SER A 124 18.25 -8.67 -3.45
C SER A 124 17.53 -9.89 -2.89
N LEU A 125 18.15 -10.60 -1.94
CA LEU A 125 17.58 -11.80 -1.30
C LEU A 125 16.41 -11.47 -0.37
N ILE A 126 16.52 -10.42 0.46
CA ILE A 126 15.42 -9.98 1.34
C ILE A 126 14.28 -9.39 0.52
N LEU A 127 14.61 -8.57 -0.48
CA LEU A 127 13.61 -7.90 -1.32
C LEU A 127 13.02 -8.81 -2.41
N LYS A 128 13.56 -10.02 -2.56
CA LYS A 128 13.11 -10.97 -3.57
C LYS A 128 11.65 -11.30 -3.32
N ARG A 129 10.83 -11.04 -4.35
CA ARG A 129 9.39 -11.26 -4.33
C ARG A 129 8.67 -10.49 -3.20
N GLN A 130 9.11 -9.28 -2.88
CA GLN A 130 8.42 -8.39 -1.94
C GLN A 130 7.88 -7.13 -2.62
N HIS A 131 6.79 -6.59 -2.09
CA HIS A 131 6.29 -5.23 -2.40
C HIS A 131 6.75 -4.19 -1.38
N HIS A 132 7.24 -4.65 -0.22
CA HIS A 132 7.66 -3.84 0.91
C HIS A 132 8.99 -4.33 1.48
N ASN A 133 9.72 -3.44 2.14
CA ASN A 133 10.87 -3.84 2.95
C ASN A 133 10.55 -3.79 4.45
N VAL A 134 11.54 -4.17 5.28
CA VAL A 134 11.36 -4.23 6.75
C VAL A 134 10.95 -2.90 7.37
N PHE A 135 11.37 -1.77 6.80
CA PHE A 135 11.05 -0.43 7.29
C PHE A 135 9.62 0.00 6.93
N GLU A 136 8.95 -0.77 6.08
CA GLU A 136 7.58 -0.55 5.61
C GLU A 136 6.62 -1.61 6.19
N ALA A 137 7.09 -2.44 7.13
CA ALA A 137 6.31 -3.51 7.74
C ALA A 137 5.17 -3.01 8.64
N ASP A 138 5.27 -1.78 9.17
CA ASP A 138 4.23 -1.19 10.00
C ASP A 138 3.01 -0.80 9.12
N PRO A 139 1.78 -1.23 9.47
CA PRO A 139 0.57 -0.84 8.77
C PRO A 139 0.38 0.67 8.60
N LEU A 140 0.94 1.49 9.51
CA LEU A 140 0.93 2.95 9.36
C LEU A 140 1.59 3.41 8.06
N PHE A 141 2.60 2.70 7.54
CA PHE A 141 3.22 3.05 6.27
C PHE A 141 2.17 3.16 5.15
N THR A 142 1.29 2.17 5.03
CA THR A 142 0.23 2.18 4.01
C THR A 142 -0.81 3.28 4.27
N ILE A 143 -1.11 3.56 5.54
CA ILE A 143 -2.02 4.66 5.93
C ILE A 143 -1.41 6.02 5.55
N ASP A 144 -0.11 6.22 5.77
CA ASP A 144 0.62 7.43 5.38
C ASP A 144 0.69 7.59 3.85
N GLN A 145 0.87 6.49 3.10
CA GLN A 145 0.76 6.55 1.64
C GLN A 145 -0.64 6.98 1.20
N LEU A 146 -1.69 6.44 1.82
CA LEU A 146 -3.08 6.81 1.51
C LEU A 146 -3.35 8.29 1.84
N LYS A 147 -2.85 8.80 2.97
CA LYS A 147 -2.91 10.23 3.35
C LYS A 147 -2.20 11.11 2.32
N ARG A 148 -0.96 10.76 1.93
CA ARG A 148 -0.23 11.49 0.86
C ARG A 148 -1.03 11.51 -0.44
N MET A 149 -1.62 10.39 -0.83
CA MET A 149 -2.44 10.30 -2.04
C MET A 149 -3.72 11.14 -1.98
N PHE A 150 -4.29 11.33 -0.78
CA PHE A 150 -5.43 12.23 -0.57
C PHE A 150 -5.01 13.69 -0.72
N ASP A 151 -3.86 14.07 -0.15
CA ASP A 151 -3.33 15.42 -0.26
C ASP A 151 -3.00 15.78 -1.72
N ASP A 152 -2.35 14.86 -2.45
CA ASP A 152 -2.00 15.04 -3.87
C ASP A 152 -3.23 15.11 -4.79
N CYS A 153 -4.37 14.60 -4.31
CA CYS A 153 -5.62 14.49 -5.04
C CYS A 153 -6.42 15.80 -5.09
N LEU A 154 -6.26 16.67 -4.08
CA LEU A 154 -7.11 17.84 -3.93
C LEU A 154 -6.85 18.94 -4.99
N PRO A 155 -7.91 19.62 -5.48
CA PRO A 155 -9.33 19.34 -5.25
C PRO A 155 -9.98 18.32 -6.21
N ASP A 156 -9.44 18.06 -7.41
CA ASP A 156 -10.21 17.41 -8.50
C ASP A 156 -9.49 16.29 -9.27
N LYS A 157 -8.54 15.58 -8.65
CA LYS A 157 -7.78 14.50 -9.32
C LYS A 157 -8.23 13.08 -8.94
N CYS A 158 -9.10 12.91 -7.95
CA CYS A 158 -9.52 11.59 -7.49
C CYS A 158 -10.88 11.63 -6.77
N SER A 159 -11.49 10.45 -6.59
CA SER A 159 -12.67 10.27 -5.75
C SER A 159 -12.31 9.54 -4.45
N ILE A 160 -12.86 10.02 -3.34
CA ILE A 160 -12.71 9.42 -2.01
C ILE A 160 -14.10 9.19 -1.44
N THR A 161 -14.47 7.92 -1.27
CA THR A 161 -15.84 7.52 -0.90
C THR A 161 -15.82 6.56 0.27
N ILE A 162 -16.91 6.52 1.04
CA ILE A 162 -17.15 5.52 2.06
C ILE A 162 -18.42 4.73 1.74
N SER A 163 -18.43 3.45 2.07
CA SER A 163 -19.60 2.59 1.95
C SER A 163 -19.63 1.53 3.05
N ASP A 164 -20.78 0.89 3.21
CA ASP A 164 -20.94 -0.26 4.11
C ASP A 164 -20.75 -1.58 3.35
N THR A 165 -20.20 -2.58 4.02
CA THR A 165 -20.12 -3.95 3.50
C THR A 165 -20.33 -4.97 4.61
N LEU A 166 -20.57 -6.22 4.21
CA LEU A 166 -20.64 -7.37 5.10
C LEU A 166 -19.53 -8.36 4.76
N VAL A 167 -18.76 -8.77 5.75
CA VAL A 167 -17.81 -9.88 5.66
C VAL A 167 -18.24 -10.92 6.68
N ASP A 168 -18.57 -12.13 6.24
CA ASP A 168 -19.09 -13.21 7.09
C ASP A 168 -20.26 -12.75 7.99
N ASN A 169 -21.21 -12.01 7.39
CA ASN A 169 -22.36 -11.38 8.05
C ASN A 169 -22.03 -10.36 9.17
N LYS A 170 -20.79 -9.89 9.24
CA LYS A 170 -20.38 -8.80 10.16
C LYS A 170 -20.22 -7.48 9.40
N PRO A 171 -20.64 -6.34 9.99
CA PRO A 171 -20.57 -5.04 9.33
C PRO A 171 -19.15 -4.47 9.31
N TYR A 172 -18.77 -3.90 8.16
CA TYR A 172 -17.52 -3.17 7.97
C TYR A 172 -17.76 -1.88 7.18
N LYS A 173 -16.86 -0.92 7.36
CA LYS A 173 -16.77 0.27 6.52
C LYS A 173 -15.71 0.05 5.45
N VAL A 174 -16.00 0.49 4.23
CA VAL A 174 -15.05 0.48 3.11
C VAL A 174 -14.78 1.91 2.70
N LEU A 175 -13.56 2.38 2.96
CA LEU A 175 -13.03 3.59 2.36
C LEU A 175 -12.41 3.22 1.01
N GLN A 176 -12.84 3.91 -0.04
CA GLN A 176 -12.29 3.77 -1.38
C GLN A 176 -11.64 5.06 -1.85
N TYR A 177 -10.37 4.96 -2.20
CA TYR A 177 -9.66 5.93 -3.03
C TYR A 177 -9.69 5.47 -4.49
N PHE A 178 -9.92 6.37 -5.44
CA PHE A 178 -9.76 6.08 -6.86
C PHE A 178 -9.24 7.28 -7.64
N ASN A 179 -8.12 7.08 -8.35
CA ASN A 179 -7.47 8.07 -9.21
C ASN A 179 -7.70 7.73 -10.70
N PRO A 180 -8.61 8.44 -11.40
CA PRO A 180 -8.85 8.22 -12.82
C PRO A 180 -7.65 8.64 -13.69
N HIS A 181 -6.71 9.42 -13.16
CA HIS A 181 -5.54 9.94 -13.88
C HIS A 181 -4.27 9.11 -13.67
N TYR A 182 -4.36 7.95 -12.98
CA TYR A 182 -3.24 7.02 -12.84
C TYR A 182 -2.65 6.65 -14.19
N LYS A 183 -1.36 6.90 -14.37
CA LYS A 183 -0.63 6.63 -15.61
C LYS A 183 0.82 6.26 -15.31
N ILE A 184 1.49 5.69 -16.31
CA ILE A 184 2.94 5.46 -16.27
C ILE A 184 3.62 6.64 -16.95
N GLN A 185 4.61 7.23 -16.31
CA GLN A 185 5.34 8.40 -16.79
C GLN A 185 6.85 8.14 -16.80
N LYS A 186 7.57 8.93 -17.59
CA LYS A 186 9.04 8.91 -17.61
C LYS A 186 9.55 9.92 -16.58
N VAL A 187 10.42 9.48 -15.69
CA VAL A 187 11.04 10.31 -14.65
C VAL A 187 12.55 10.22 -14.82
N LYS A 188 13.23 11.37 -14.76
CA LYS A 188 14.69 11.43 -14.78
C LYS A 188 15.20 11.30 -13.34
N VAL A 189 16.23 10.48 -13.15
CA VAL A 189 16.92 10.31 -11.88
C VAL A 189 17.88 11.48 -11.67
N GLU A 190 17.81 12.17 -10.53
CA GLU A 190 18.56 13.40 -10.27
C GLU A 190 19.87 13.19 -9.51
N GLU A 191 20.04 12.01 -8.92
CA GLU A 191 21.20 11.58 -8.12
C GLU A 191 21.30 10.05 -8.12
N ASP A 192 22.48 9.52 -7.83
CA ASP A 192 22.67 8.07 -7.69
C ASP A 192 21.88 7.58 -6.48
N ILE A 193 21.00 6.59 -6.65
CA ILE A 193 20.02 6.23 -5.61
C ILE A 193 19.53 4.79 -5.73
N HIS A 194 19.31 4.14 -4.59
CA HIS A 194 18.68 2.81 -4.55
C HIS A 194 17.18 2.89 -4.88
N ILE A 195 16.64 1.90 -5.60
CA ILE A 195 15.23 1.88 -6.05
C ILE A 195 14.21 2.10 -4.92
N LEU A 196 14.46 1.54 -3.73
CA LEU A 196 13.62 1.73 -2.55
C LEU A 196 13.50 3.22 -2.16
N ASP A 197 14.63 3.91 -2.07
CA ASP A 197 14.64 5.31 -1.64
C ASP A 197 14.12 6.23 -2.75
N PHE A 198 14.38 5.88 -4.01
CA PHE A 198 13.75 6.53 -5.16
C PHE A 198 12.22 6.41 -5.13
N ALA A 199 11.70 5.20 -4.89
CA ALA A 199 10.27 4.95 -4.80
C ALA A 199 9.61 5.71 -3.64
N ARG A 200 10.25 5.75 -2.46
CA ARG A 200 9.79 6.52 -1.29
C ARG A 200 9.76 8.02 -1.54
N LYS A 201 10.80 8.57 -2.18
CA LYS A 201 10.84 9.98 -2.58
C LYS A 201 9.66 10.34 -3.46
N LEU A 202 9.27 9.45 -4.37
CA LEU A 202 8.13 9.64 -5.27
C LEU A 202 6.77 9.24 -4.68
N GLY A 203 6.72 8.61 -3.50
CA GLY A 203 5.46 8.11 -2.92
C GLY A 203 4.83 7.00 -3.75
N VAL A 204 5.65 6.08 -4.29
CA VAL A 204 5.19 4.94 -5.09
C VAL A 204 5.76 3.63 -4.56
N ASN A 205 5.16 2.52 -4.95
CA ASN A 205 5.69 1.19 -4.62
C ASN A 205 6.92 0.86 -5.50
N PHE A 206 8.02 0.42 -4.89
CA PHE A 206 9.26 0.11 -5.62
C PHE A 206 9.09 -1.05 -6.61
N TYR A 207 8.30 -2.07 -6.24
CA TYR A 207 8.07 -3.22 -7.09
C TYR A 207 7.25 -2.87 -8.34
N SER A 208 6.39 -1.86 -8.25
CA SER A 208 5.76 -1.28 -9.44
C SER A 208 6.79 -0.72 -10.43
N ILE A 209 7.87 -0.09 -9.95
CA ILE A 209 8.96 0.40 -10.82
C ILE A 209 9.66 -0.78 -11.50
N VAL A 210 9.99 -1.84 -10.76
CA VAL A 210 10.54 -3.09 -11.32
C VAL A 210 9.62 -3.67 -12.41
N CYS A 211 8.29 -3.60 -12.20
CA CYS A 211 7.32 -4.10 -13.18
C CYS A 211 7.35 -3.37 -14.53
N PHE A 212 7.76 -2.10 -14.58
CA PHE A 212 7.76 -1.30 -15.81
C PHE A 212 9.13 -1.16 -16.46
N ASN A 213 10.21 -1.55 -15.77
CA ASN A 213 11.57 -1.45 -16.28
C ASN A 213 12.22 -2.84 -16.18
N GLU A 214 12.37 -3.52 -17.31
CA GLU A 214 12.72 -4.95 -17.36
C GLU A 214 14.16 -5.26 -16.96
N ASP A 215 15.06 -4.29 -17.14
CA ASP A 215 16.49 -4.41 -16.86
C ASP A 215 16.84 -4.27 -15.36
N PHE A 216 15.86 -3.91 -14.53
CA PHE A 216 16.07 -3.67 -13.09
C PHE A 216 15.35 -4.71 -12.23
N ASP A 217 15.90 -4.92 -11.05
CA ASP A 217 15.34 -5.75 -9.98
C ASP A 217 15.13 -4.94 -8.69
N SER A 218 14.71 -5.63 -7.64
CA SER A 218 14.35 -5.02 -6.35
C SER A 218 15.53 -4.44 -5.57
N SER A 219 16.75 -4.72 -5.99
CA SER A 219 18.00 -4.22 -5.38
C SER A 219 18.80 -3.30 -6.30
N SER A 220 18.21 -2.87 -7.42
CA SER A 220 18.90 -2.00 -8.35
C SER A 220 19.15 -0.62 -7.75
N GLU A 221 20.34 -0.11 -8.07
CA GLU A 221 20.70 1.30 -7.93
C GLU A 221 20.52 1.97 -9.29
N PHE A 222 20.13 3.24 -9.27
CA PHE A 222 19.95 4.05 -10.46
C PHE A 222 21.00 5.14 -10.50
N ASP A 223 21.56 5.34 -11.68
CA ASP A 223 22.55 6.39 -11.90
C ASP A 223 21.84 7.72 -12.22
N LYS A 224 22.48 8.82 -11.82
CA LYS A 224 22.03 10.16 -12.20
C LYS A 224 21.88 10.29 -13.72
N GLY A 225 20.71 10.74 -14.15
CA GLY A 225 20.37 11.00 -15.54
C GLY A 225 19.62 9.87 -16.23
N GLU A 226 19.52 8.69 -15.61
CA GLU A 226 18.68 7.61 -16.11
C GLU A 226 17.21 8.04 -16.22
N ILE A 227 16.49 7.45 -17.18
CA ILE A 227 15.07 7.72 -17.41
C ILE A 227 14.28 6.45 -17.15
N LEU A 228 13.49 6.47 -16.07
CA LEU A 228 12.72 5.33 -15.59
C LEU A 228 11.23 5.50 -15.89
N LYS A 229 10.53 4.40 -16.15
CA LYS A 229 9.07 4.35 -16.17
C LYS A 229 8.56 4.17 -14.74
N VAL A 230 7.81 5.15 -14.25
CA VAL A 230 7.30 5.20 -12.88
C VAL A 230 5.79 5.42 -12.91
N PRO A 231 5.00 4.77 -12.05
CA PRO A 231 3.59 5.12 -11.91
C PRO A 231 3.45 6.55 -11.34
N SER A 232 2.39 7.25 -11.72
CA SER A 232 2.14 8.63 -11.28
C SER A 232 1.63 8.74 -9.84
N SER A 233 1.34 7.62 -9.19
CA SER A 233 0.85 7.52 -7.81
C SER A 233 1.08 6.09 -7.31
N TYR A 234 1.08 5.88 -5.99
CA TYR A 234 1.22 4.56 -5.37
C TYR A 234 0.22 3.53 -5.92
N ALA A 235 -1.03 3.95 -6.15
CA ALA A 235 -2.08 3.09 -6.68
C ALA A 235 -3.09 3.85 -7.54
N LYS A 236 -3.79 3.10 -8.40
CA LYS A 236 -4.96 3.59 -9.11
C LYS A 236 -6.20 3.59 -8.22
N LYS A 237 -6.35 2.56 -7.38
CA LYS A 237 -7.45 2.41 -6.44
C LYS A 237 -6.96 1.73 -5.17
N ILE A 238 -7.44 2.18 -4.02
CA ILE A 238 -7.23 1.52 -2.73
C ILE A 238 -8.58 1.27 -2.09
N LEU A 239 -8.79 0.07 -1.55
CA LEU A 239 -9.89 -0.24 -0.66
C LEU A 239 -9.32 -0.50 0.73
N LEU A 240 -9.72 0.32 1.69
CA LEU A 240 -9.42 0.14 3.11
C LEU A 240 -10.71 -0.32 3.81
N ILE A 241 -10.71 -1.57 4.26
CA ILE A 241 -11.83 -2.19 4.96
C ILE A 241 -11.54 -2.14 6.46
N VAL A 242 -12.43 -1.51 7.22
CA VAL A 242 -12.25 -1.17 8.63
C VAL A 242 -13.39 -1.74 9.46
N ASN A 243 -13.06 -2.32 10.61
CA ASN A 243 -14.05 -2.70 11.61
C ASN A 243 -14.55 -1.42 12.34
N PRO A 244 -15.83 -1.04 12.20
CA PRO A 244 -16.35 0.19 12.78
C PRO A 244 -16.41 0.19 14.30
N SER A 245 -16.35 -0.98 14.97
CA SER A 245 -16.43 -1.03 16.44
C SER A 245 -15.16 -0.54 17.13
N ASN A 246 -14.01 -0.62 16.45
CA ASN A 246 -12.70 -0.32 17.04
C ASN A 246 -11.73 0.38 16.06
N ASN A 247 -12.20 0.81 14.89
CA ASN A 247 -11.41 1.46 13.84
C ASN A 247 -10.15 0.68 13.44
N GLN A 248 -10.19 -0.65 13.56
CA GLN A 248 -9.09 -1.52 13.20
C GLN A 248 -9.16 -1.88 11.72
N VAL A 249 -8.02 -1.82 11.04
CA VAL A 249 -7.89 -2.30 9.67
C VAL A 249 -8.14 -3.80 9.64
N PHE A 250 -9.09 -4.21 8.82
CA PHE A 250 -9.39 -5.61 8.54
C PHE A 250 -8.68 -6.07 7.27
N GLU A 251 -8.76 -5.28 6.21
CA GLU A 251 -8.14 -5.60 4.94
C GLU A 251 -7.78 -4.33 4.15
N ILE A 252 -6.67 -4.38 3.42
CA ILE A 252 -6.25 -3.37 2.45
C ILE A 252 -6.13 -4.06 1.09
N GLN A 253 -6.72 -3.47 0.06
CA GLN A 253 -6.53 -3.90 -1.33
C GLN A 253 -5.98 -2.74 -2.15
N VAL A 254 -4.86 -2.98 -2.83
CA VAL A 254 -4.18 -2.02 -3.69
C VAL A 254 -4.35 -2.47 -5.14
N PHE A 255 -4.83 -1.58 -5.99
CA PHE A 255 -5.02 -1.85 -7.42
C PHE A 255 -4.21 -0.85 -8.25
N ASP A 256 -3.61 -1.37 -9.31
CA ASP A 256 -2.92 -0.58 -10.32
C ASP A 256 -3.69 -0.58 -11.66
N GLY A 257 -3.04 -0.16 -12.74
CA GLY A 257 -3.62 -0.18 -14.09
C GLY A 257 -3.99 -1.56 -14.63
N LYS A 258 -3.49 -2.65 -14.03
CA LYS A 258 -3.71 -4.04 -14.46
C LYS A 258 -4.69 -4.82 -13.56
N GLY A 259 -5.14 -4.23 -12.44
CA GLY A 259 -6.07 -4.86 -11.51
C GLY A 259 -5.50 -4.97 -10.10
N LEU A 260 -5.88 -5.99 -9.34
CA LEU A 260 -5.40 -6.20 -7.97
C LEU A 260 -3.88 -6.42 -8.01
N PHE A 261 -3.15 -5.53 -7.34
CA PHE A 261 -1.70 -5.56 -7.25
C PHE A 261 -1.26 -6.18 -5.91
N GLU A 262 -1.90 -5.78 -4.82
CA GLU A 262 -1.60 -6.27 -3.48
C GLU A 262 -2.89 -6.36 -2.65
N LYS A 263 -2.95 -7.34 -1.74
CA LYS A 263 -4.00 -7.46 -0.75
C LYS A 263 -3.41 -7.96 0.55
N MET A 264 -3.77 -7.28 1.63
CA MET A 264 -3.33 -7.57 2.99
C MET A 264 -4.56 -7.73 3.87
N ARG A 265 -4.83 -8.94 4.37
CA ARG A 265 -5.94 -9.23 5.29
C ARG A 265 -5.40 -9.60 6.66
N TYR A 266 -5.78 -8.86 7.70
CA TYR A 266 -5.40 -9.17 9.07
C TYR A 266 -6.27 -10.30 9.60
N LEU A 267 -5.64 -11.42 9.97
CA LEU A 267 -6.31 -12.56 10.60
C LEU A 267 -6.57 -12.28 12.07
N TRP A 268 -5.62 -11.60 12.71
CA TRP A 268 -5.77 -11.01 14.04
C TRP A 268 -4.74 -9.89 14.21
N PHE A 269 -5.04 -8.94 15.11
CA PHE A 269 -4.21 -7.76 15.34
C PHE A 269 -4.24 -7.39 16.82
N LYS A 270 -3.07 -7.13 17.39
CA LYS A 270 -2.90 -6.62 18.75
C LYS A 270 -2.07 -5.36 18.69
N LYS A 271 -2.61 -4.31 19.29
CA LYS A 271 -1.91 -3.05 19.58
C LYS A 271 -1.43 -3.06 21.01
N ASP A 272 -0.54 -2.12 21.29
CA ASP A 272 -0.04 -1.78 22.61
C ASP A 272 0.61 -2.99 23.28
N VAL A 273 1.30 -3.77 22.45
CA VAL A 273 2.03 -4.95 22.89
C VAL A 273 3.34 -4.47 23.49
N GLU A 274 3.51 -4.69 24.78
CA GLU A 274 4.81 -4.58 25.42
C GLU A 274 5.63 -5.83 25.06
N PHE A 275 6.78 -5.60 24.46
CA PHE A 275 7.72 -6.66 24.08
C PHE A 275 8.86 -6.71 25.07
N GLU A 276 9.30 -7.93 25.37
CA GLU A 276 10.53 -8.15 26.14
C GLU A 276 11.74 -8.18 25.18
N GLU A 277 12.96 -8.06 25.71
CA GLU A 277 14.16 -8.12 24.86
C GLU A 277 14.22 -9.45 24.09
N ILE A 278 13.79 -10.55 24.74
CA ILE A 278 13.76 -11.89 24.14
C ILE A 278 12.88 -11.97 22.90
N ASP A 279 11.85 -11.12 22.74
CA ASP A 279 11.00 -11.10 21.54
C ASP A 279 11.76 -10.72 20.26
N PHE A 280 12.93 -10.10 20.38
CA PHE A 280 13.76 -9.69 19.24
C PHE A 280 15.17 -10.30 19.28
N GLN A 281 15.34 -11.39 20.03
CA GLN A 281 16.58 -12.14 20.11
C GLN A 281 16.46 -13.47 19.36
N LYS A 282 17.55 -13.91 18.75
CA LYS A 282 17.61 -15.21 18.06
C LYS A 282 17.48 -16.38 19.03
N GLU A 283 17.82 -16.17 20.30
CA GLU A 283 17.74 -17.14 21.39
C GLU A 283 16.31 -17.38 21.89
N ASN A 284 15.31 -16.67 21.35
CA ASN A 284 13.91 -16.89 21.71
C ASN A 284 13.51 -18.34 21.38
N PRO A 285 13.03 -19.13 22.37
CA PRO A 285 12.68 -20.54 22.16
C PRO A 285 11.48 -20.74 21.22
N GLU A 286 10.73 -19.70 20.88
CA GLU A 286 9.65 -19.76 19.87
C GLU A 286 10.18 -19.69 18.41
N TYR A 287 11.45 -19.32 18.21
CA TYR A 287 12.06 -19.10 16.90
C TYR A 287 13.04 -20.23 16.55
N ASN A 288 13.41 -20.33 15.28
CA ASN A 288 14.29 -21.41 14.79
C ASN A 288 15.66 -20.89 14.30
N PHE A 289 16.07 -19.71 14.76
CA PHE A 289 17.42 -19.19 14.48
C PHE A 289 18.52 -20.02 15.17
#